data_AF-A0A519ZZF7-F1
#
_entry.id   AF-A0A519ZZF7-F1
#
_cell.length_a   1.000
_cell.length_b   1.000
_cell.length_c   1.000
_cell.angle_alpha   90.00
_cell.angle_beta   90.00
_cell.angle_gamma   90.00
#
_symmetry.space_group_name_H-M   'P 1'
#
loop_
_entity.id
_entity.type
_entity.pdbx_description
1 polymer ?
#
loop_
_entity_poly.entity_id
_entity_poly.type
_entity_poly.pdbx_seq_one_letter_code
_entity_poly.pdbx_strand_id
1 'polypeptide(L)'
;MRKYLVFALFLFINTFSNAQTFEAKIDSLISSVFKDKNGPGGTFLIAKNGKPVYQKSFGKANVELGIDLNNESIFQLGSITKQFTAVAILTLAEQGKLNLQSPIKNYIPDYPNGENITVHHLLTHTSGIKDFTKMKTLSAIAQKDLKPNEVIDFFKNETPDFLPGEKFEYNNSGYIILGYL
;
A
#
# COMPACT_ATOMS: atom_id res chain seq x y z
N MET A 1 -42.45 15.25 -58.86
CA MET A 1 -41.31 14.34 -58.57
C MET A 1 -40.16 14.99 -57.79
N ARG A 2 -39.88 16.30 -57.95
CA ARG A 2 -38.74 16.98 -57.30
C ARG A 2 -38.92 17.36 -55.81
N LYS A 3 -40.15 17.30 -55.26
CA LYS A 3 -40.43 17.62 -53.83
C LYS A 3 -40.28 16.43 -52.87
N TYR A 4 -40.30 15.20 -53.37
CA TYR A 4 -40.13 14.00 -52.54
C TYR A 4 -38.66 13.60 -52.35
N LEU A 5 -37.75 14.12 -53.18
CA LEU A 5 -36.31 13.87 -53.04
C LEU A 5 -35.68 14.58 -51.83
N VAL A 6 -36.24 15.71 -51.39
CA VAL A 6 -35.73 16.45 -50.22
C VAL A 6 -36.11 15.77 -48.91
N PHE A 7 -37.24 15.05 -48.89
CA PHE A 7 -37.69 14.31 -47.70
C PHE A 7 -36.88 13.03 -47.46
N ALA A 8 -36.34 12.42 -48.52
CA ALA A 8 -35.50 11.22 -48.42
C ALA A 8 -34.09 11.51 -47.89
N LEU A 9 -33.61 12.75 -47.97
CA LEU A 9 -32.26 13.13 -47.51
C LEU A 9 -32.18 13.35 -45.98
N PHE A 10 -33.32 13.49 -45.30
CA PHE A 10 -33.37 13.68 -43.83
C PHE A 10 -33.43 12.38 -43.02
N LEU A 11 -33.60 11.22 -43.67
CA LEU A 11 -33.78 9.92 -42.99
C LEU A 11 -32.49 9.13 -42.73
N PHE A 12 -31.31 9.70 -43.05
CA PHE A 12 -30.01 9.05 -42.84
C PHE A 12 -29.09 9.77 -41.85
N ILE A 13 -29.63 10.60 -40.96
CA ILE A 13 -28.89 11.02 -39.77
C ILE A 13 -28.92 9.86 -38.78
N ASN A 14 -28.05 8.87 -39.01
CA ASN A 14 -27.71 7.89 -37.99
C ASN A 14 -27.02 8.66 -36.86
N THR A 15 -27.78 9.00 -35.82
CA THR A 15 -27.21 9.40 -34.55
C THR A 15 -26.52 8.19 -33.96
N PHE A 16 -25.23 8.04 -34.24
CA PHE A 16 -24.36 7.13 -33.50
C PHE A 16 -24.29 7.62 -32.06
N SER A 17 -25.22 7.13 -31.23
CA SER A 17 -25.13 7.26 -29.79
C SER A 17 -23.99 6.37 -29.32
N ASN A 18 -22.81 6.97 -29.16
CA ASN A 18 -21.69 6.28 -28.53
C ASN A 18 -21.99 6.19 -27.03
N ALA A 19 -22.39 5.00 -26.57
CA ALA A 19 -22.37 4.69 -25.15
C ALA A 19 -20.95 4.95 -24.62
N GLN A 20 -20.84 5.57 -23.45
CA GLN A 20 -19.54 5.89 -22.86
C GLN A 20 -18.69 4.62 -22.72
N THR A 21 -17.48 4.65 -23.27
CA THR A 21 -16.52 3.54 -23.16
C THR A 21 -16.20 3.28 -21.69
N PHE A 22 -15.78 2.05 -21.36
CA PHE A 22 -15.37 1.69 -20.00
C PHE A 22 -14.34 2.69 -19.45
N GLU A 23 -13.31 3.01 -20.26
CA GLU A 23 -12.30 4.01 -19.95
C GLU A 23 -12.88 5.38 -19.65
N ALA A 24 -13.78 5.89 -20.51
CA ALA A 24 -14.38 7.21 -20.30
C ALA A 24 -15.23 7.27 -19.02
N LYS A 25 -15.87 6.16 -18.62
CA LYS A 25 -16.60 6.08 -17.34
C LYS A 25 -15.63 6.18 -16.15
N ILE A 26 -14.50 5.49 -16.21
CA ILE A 26 -13.46 5.53 -15.17
C ILE A 26 -12.83 6.93 -15.12
N ASP A 27 -12.49 7.52 -16.27
CA ASP A 27 -11.98 8.89 -16.35
C ASP A 27 -12.94 9.90 -15.70
N SER A 28 -14.24 9.76 -15.96
CA SER A 28 -15.27 10.61 -15.37
C SER A 28 -15.34 10.45 -13.85
N LEU A 29 -15.21 9.22 -13.34
CA LEU A 29 -15.21 8.95 -11.90
C LEU A 29 -13.97 9.55 -11.22
N ILE A 30 -12.78 9.28 -11.76
CA ILE A 30 -11.52 9.78 -11.19
C ILE A 30 -11.47 11.30 -11.27
N SER A 31 -11.82 11.90 -12.41
CA SER A 31 -11.82 13.36 -12.59
C SER A 31 -12.85 14.08 -11.71
N SER A 32 -13.88 13.37 -11.22
CA SER A 32 -14.82 13.93 -10.23
C SER A 32 -14.16 14.16 -8.86
N VAL A 33 -13.08 13.43 -8.56
CA VAL A 33 -12.29 13.54 -7.34
C VAL A 33 -11.03 14.39 -7.59
N PHE A 34 -10.29 14.09 -8.65
CA PHE A 34 -9.08 14.80 -9.09
C PHE A 34 -9.43 15.92 -10.07
N LYS A 35 -10.13 16.95 -9.58
CA LYS A 35 -10.64 18.05 -10.41
C LYS A 35 -9.54 19.02 -10.86
N ASP A 36 -8.56 19.25 -9.99
CA ASP A 36 -7.46 20.16 -10.27
C ASP A 36 -6.33 19.42 -10.98
N LYS A 37 -6.17 19.69 -12.27
CA LYS A 37 -5.09 19.11 -13.09
C LYS A 37 -3.70 19.62 -12.69
N ASN A 38 -3.62 20.75 -12.00
CA ASN A 38 -2.37 21.31 -11.52
C ASN A 38 -2.09 20.96 -10.05
N GLY A 39 -3.03 20.28 -9.38
CA GLY A 39 -2.89 19.80 -8.01
C GLY A 39 -2.19 18.43 -7.91
N PRO A 40 -2.00 17.94 -6.68
CA PRO A 40 -1.48 16.59 -6.44
C PRO A 40 -2.34 15.53 -7.12
N GLY A 41 -1.67 14.49 -7.61
CA GLY A 41 -2.29 13.50 -8.47
C GLY A 41 -2.22 12.06 -7.99
N GLY A 42 -2.66 11.14 -8.84
CA GLY A 42 -2.60 9.69 -8.61
C GLY A 42 -2.54 8.88 -9.90
N THR A 43 -2.00 7.67 -9.80
CA THR A 43 -1.95 6.69 -10.90
C THR A 43 -2.86 5.51 -10.57
N PHE A 44 -3.70 5.12 -11.53
CA PHE A 44 -4.75 4.12 -11.36
C PHE A 44 -4.59 3.02 -12.39
N LEU A 45 -4.58 1.77 -11.92
CA LEU A 45 -4.56 0.58 -12.77
C LEU A 45 -5.75 -0.33 -12.41
N ILE A 46 -6.51 -0.74 -13.42
CA ILE A 46 -7.58 -1.73 -13.27
C ILE A 46 -7.21 -2.92 -14.14
N ALA A 47 -7.18 -4.10 -13.55
CA ALA A 47 -6.94 -5.35 -14.26
C ALA A 47 -8.16 -6.27 -14.18
N LYS A 48 -8.43 -7.00 -15.26
CA LYS A 48 -9.45 -8.05 -15.32
C LYS A 48 -8.80 -9.32 -15.86
N ASN A 49 -8.96 -10.43 -15.14
CA ASN A 49 -8.35 -11.72 -15.48
C ASN A 49 -6.82 -11.61 -15.69
N GLY A 50 -6.14 -10.89 -14.79
CA GLY A 50 -4.69 -10.68 -14.84
C GLY A 50 -4.21 -9.73 -15.95
N LYS A 51 -5.10 -9.14 -16.76
CA LYS A 51 -4.73 -8.22 -17.84
C LYS A 51 -5.15 -6.78 -17.49
N PRO A 52 -4.25 -5.79 -17.59
CA PRO A 52 -4.63 -4.39 -17.47
C PRO A 52 -5.68 -4.02 -18.52
N VAL A 53 -6.77 -3.39 -18.10
CA VAL A 53 -7.85 -2.86 -18.95
C VAL A 53 -8.00 -1.34 -18.84
N TYR A 54 -7.25 -0.73 -17.91
CA TYR A 54 -7.17 0.71 -17.69
C TYR A 54 -5.86 1.02 -16.96
N GLN A 55 -5.13 2.03 -17.41
CA GLN A 55 -3.95 2.54 -16.72
C GLN A 55 -3.73 4.01 -17.07
N LYS A 56 -3.96 4.92 -16.11
CA LYS A 56 -3.76 6.35 -16.31
C LYS A 56 -3.29 7.06 -15.05
N SER A 57 -2.59 8.15 -15.27
CA SER A 57 -2.18 9.12 -14.26
C SER A 57 -2.93 10.43 -14.42
N PHE A 58 -3.22 11.07 -13.29
CA PHE A 58 -3.90 12.36 -13.20
C PHE A 58 -3.11 13.26 -12.27
N GLY A 59 -3.06 14.57 -12.54
CA GLY A 59 -2.43 15.58 -11.68
C GLY A 59 -0.90 15.60 -11.75
N LYS A 60 -0.29 16.26 -10.76
CA LYS A 60 1.16 16.49 -10.68
C LYS A 60 1.86 15.53 -9.73
N ALA A 61 3.07 15.11 -10.11
CA ALA A 61 4.01 14.39 -9.26
C ALA A 61 4.72 15.37 -8.32
N ASN A 62 4.93 16.59 -8.79
CA ASN A 62 5.43 17.71 -8.02
C ASN A 62 4.73 18.98 -8.48
N VAL A 63 3.98 19.62 -7.59
CA VAL A 63 3.14 20.78 -7.91
C VAL A 63 4.02 22.02 -8.15
N GLU A 64 5.02 22.21 -7.29
CA GLU A 64 5.91 23.38 -7.30
C GLU A 64 6.77 23.45 -8.56
N LEU A 65 7.25 22.30 -9.03
CA LEU A 65 8.03 22.16 -10.26
C LEU A 65 7.15 21.93 -11.50
N GLY A 66 5.84 21.79 -11.33
CA GLY A 66 4.89 21.56 -12.41
C GLY A 66 5.04 20.21 -13.12
N ILE A 67 5.69 19.22 -12.48
CA ILE A 67 5.98 17.91 -13.06
C ILE A 67 4.71 17.06 -13.07
N ASP A 68 4.28 16.62 -14.25
CA ASP A 68 3.14 15.71 -14.40
C ASP A 68 3.43 14.32 -13.85
N LEU A 69 2.42 13.67 -13.26
CA LEU A 69 2.48 12.23 -13.02
C LEU A 69 2.40 11.47 -14.34
N ASN A 70 3.12 10.35 -14.40
CA ASN A 70 3.01 9.35 -15.45
C ASN A 70 2.90 7.95 -14.85
N ASN A 71 2.67 6.97 -15.72
CA ASN A 71 2.42 5.58 -15.32
C ASN A 71 3.67 4.90 -14.71
N GLU A 72 4.85 5.50 -14.89
CA GLU A 72 6.15 5.05 -14.43
C GLU A 72 6.62 5.78 -13.16
N SER A 73 5.82 6.73 -12.65
CA SER A 73 6.15 7.50 -11.46
C SER A 73 6.21 6.62 -10.22
N ILE A 74 7.22 6.82 -9.38
CA ILE A 74 7.48 6.01 -8.19
C ILE A 74 6.83 6.66 -6.97
N PHE A 75 6.16 5.85 -6.16
CA PHE A 75 5.47 6.27 -4.93
C PHE A 75 6.09 5.62 -3.70
N GLN A 76 6.08 6.34 -2.58
CA GLN A 76 6.30 5.73 -1.28
C GLN A 76 5.07 4.92 -0.88
N LEU A 77 5.20 3.58 -0.83
CA LEU A 77 4.08 2.66 -0.62
C LEU A 77 3.52 2.66 0.81
N GLY A 78 4.30 3.18 1.77
CA GLY A 78 3.95 3.16 3.19
C GLY A 78 3.57 1.74 3.64
N SER A 79 2.41 1.62 4.28
CA SER A 79 1.93 0.36 4.86
C SER A 79 1.60 -0.75 3.87
N ILE A 80 1.50 -0.47 2.56
CA ILE A 80 1.36 -1.52 1.53
C ILE A 80 2.59 -2.45 1.52
N THR A 81 3.76 -1.92 1.89
CA THR A 81 5.03 -2.66 2.03
C THR A 81 4.90 -3.93 2.89
N LYS A 82 4.01 -3.92 3.89
CA LYS A 82 3.81 -5.05 4.81
C LYS A 82 3.43 -6.36 4.10
N GLN A 83 2.67 -6.28 3.01
CA GLN A 83 2.31 -7.49 2.26
C GLN A 83 3.54 -8.18 1.65
N PHE A 84 4.53 -7.40 1.19
CA PHE A 84 5.78 -7.93 0.66
C PHE A 84 6.64 -8.57 1.76
N THR A 85 6.74 -7.91 2.92
CA THR A 85 7.43 -8.49 4.09
C THR A 85 6.77 -9.79 4.54
N ALA A 86 5.43 -9.83 4.60
CA ALA A 86 4.69 -11.04 4.96
C ALA A 86 4.94 -12.17 3.96
N VAL A 87 4.92 -11.89 2.65
CA VAL A 87 5.25 -12.88 1.62
C VAL A 87 6.67 -13.41 1.80
N ALA A 88 7.66 -12.54 2.03
CA ALA A 88 9.04 -12.98 2.25
C ALA A 88 9.17 -13.95 3.44
N ILE A 89 8.51 -13.64 4.56
CA ILE A 89 8.51 -14.47 5.75
C ILE A 89 7.80 -15.81 5.52
N LEU A 90 6.65 -15.79 4.84
CA LEU A 90 5.92 -17.01 4.50
C LEU A 90 6.71 -17.89 3.54
N THR A 91 7.40 -17.31 2.56
CA THR A 91 8.32 -18.05 1.67
C THR A 91 9.48 -18.68 2.44
N LEU A 92 10.08 -17.99 3.41
CA LEU A 92 11.10 -18.58 4.28
C LEU A 92 10.55 -19.74 5.11
N ALA A 93 9.31 -19.61 5.59
CA ALA A 93 8.64 -20.66 6.34
C ALA A 93 8.32 -21.90 5.48
N GLU A 94 7.83 -21.72 4.26
CA GLU A 94 7.63 -22.80 3.28
C GLU A 94 8.93 -23.53 2.94
N GLN A 95 10.05 -22.82 2.90
CA GLN A 95 11.38 -23.39 2.70
C GLN A 95 11.96 -24.08 3.95
N GLY A 96 11.25 -24.07 5.09
CA GLY A 96 11.73 -24.62 6.36
C GLY A 96 12.88 -23.83 6.99
N LYS A 97 13.16 -22.61 6.53
CA LYS A 97 14.25 -21.75 7.06
C LYS A 97 13.83 -20.99 8.32
N LEU A 98 12.53 -20.85 8.53
CA LEU A 98 11.92 -20.19 9.68
C LEU A 98 10.67 -20.98 10.07
N ASN A 99 10.31 -20.98 11.35
CA ASN A 99 9.04 -21.52 11.82
C ASN A 99 8.19 -20.37 12.39
N LEU A 100 6.95 -20.25 11.92
CA LEU A 100 6.03 -19.18 12.34
C LEU A 100 5.70 -19.22 13.84
N GLN A 101 5.77 -20.41 14.45
CA GLN A 101 5.57 -20.60 15.89
C GLN A 101 6.85 -20.51 16.70
N SER A 102 8.01 -20.29 16.07
CA SER A 102 9.23 -20.02 16.82
C SER A 102 9.12 -18.71 17.59
N PRO A 103 9.54 -18.71 18.86
CA PRO A 103 9.72 -17.47 19.61
C PRO A 103 10.77 -16.57 18.95
N ILE A 104 10.57 -15.25 19.03
CA ILE A 104 11.50 -14.29 18.43
C ILE A 104 12.87 -14.29 19.11
N LYS A 105 12.97 -14.78 20.37
CA LYS A 105 14.26 -14.95 21.05
C LYS A 105 15.26 -15.82 20.28
N ASN A 106 14.76 -16.69 19.40
CA ASN A 106 15.64 -17.54 18.58
C ASN A 106 16.45 -16.71 17.57
N TYR A 107 16.00 -15.50 17.25
CA TYR A 107 16.61 -14.60 16.27
C TYR A 107 17.14 -13.31 16.92
N ILE A 108 16.50 -12.87 18.02
CA ILE A 108 16.90 -11.70 18.83
C ILE A 108 16.99 -12.15 20.30
N PRO A 109 18.10 -12.80 20.72
CA PRO A 109 18.21 -13.45 22.03
C PRO A 109 18.01 -12.54 23.23
N ASP A 110 18.27 -11.24 23.08
CA ASP A 110 18.17 -10.22 24.13
C ASP A 110 16.83 -9.44 24.09
N TYR A 111 15.88 -9.82 23.23
CA TYR A 111 14.58 -9.16 23.19
C TYR A 111 13.76 -9.45 24.46
N PRO A 112 13.34 -8.42 25.23
CA PRO A 112 12.56 -8.62 26.44
C PRO A 112 11.25 -9.38 26.17
N ASN A 113 10.99 -10.45 26.92
CA ASN A 113 9.82 -11.33 26.74
C ASN A 113 9.75 -12.02 25.35
N GLY A 114 10.87 -12.10 24.64
CA GLY A 114 10.96 -12.69 23.30
C GLY A 114 10.67 -14.20 23.24
N GLU A 115 10.65 -14.89 24.39
CA GLU A 115 10.23 -16.29 24.53
C GLU A 115 8.72 -16.50 24.33
N ASN A 116 7.91 -15.46 24.54
CA ASN A 116 6.44 -15.54 24.48
C ASN A 116 5.87 -14.90 23.19
N ILE A 117 6.69 -14.17 22.44
CA ILE A 117 6.30 -13.56 21.16
C ILE A 117 6.77 -14.47 20.03
N THR A 118 5.85 -14.92 19.18
CA THR A 118 6.18 -15.74 18.00
C THR A 118 6.22 -14.90 16.73
N VAL A 119 6.82 -15.42 15.67
CA VAL A 119 6.77 -14.80 14.33
C VAL A 119 5.32 -14.63 13.85
N HIS A 120 4.45 -15.59 14.17
CA HIS A 120 3.02 -15.52 13.90
C HIS A 120 2.39 -14.29 14.55
N HIS A 121 2.67 -14.01 15.83
CA HIS A 121 2.15 -12.83 16.52
C HIS A 121 2.58 -11.51 15.85
N LEU A 122 3.78 -11.45 15.28
CA LEU A 122 4.24 -10.28 14.53
C LEU A 122 3.44 -10.10 13.23
N LEU A 123 3.26 -11.18 12.45
CA LEU A 123 2.52 -11.16 11.18
C LEU A 123 1.06 -10.76 11.38
N THR A 124 0.44 -11.21 12.47
CA THR A 124 -0.99 -11.01 12.77
C THR A 124 -1.26 -9.80 13.65
N HIS A 125 -0.25 -8.97 13.94
CA HIS A 125 -0.41 -7.78 14.78
C HIS A 125 -0.97 -8.10 16.19
N THR A 126 -0.55 -9.21 16.78
CA THR A 126 -1.02 -9.68 18.11
C THR A 126 0.13 -9.84 19.09
N SER A 127 1.28 -9.21 18.85
CA SER A 127 2.49 -9.37 19.68
C SER A 127 2.48 -8.63 21.00
N GLY A 128 1.65 -7.59 21.15
CA GLY A 128 1.67 -6.69 22.31
C GLY A 128 2.86 -5.73 22.35
N ILE A 129 3.77 -5.78 21.37
CA ILE A 129 4.96 -4.90 21.31
C ILE A 129 4.53 -3.43 21.17
N LYS A 130 5.26 -2.52 21.82
CA LYS A 130 5.04 -1.07 21.66
C LYS A 130 5.26 -0.63 20.21
N ASP A 131 4.28 0.04 19.60
CA ASP A 131 4.44 0.62 18.26
C ASP A 131 5.32 1.87 18.31
N PHE A 132 6.52 1.81 17.70
CA PHE A 132 7.48 2.90 17.70
C PHE A 132 6.95 4.18 17.04
N THR A 133 5.98 4.03 16.12
CA THR A 133 5.34 5.18 15.46
C THR A 133 4.35 5.92 16.36
N LYS A 134 3.94 5.32 17.49
CA LYS A 134 3.10 5.95 18.52
C LYS A 134 3.91 6.51 19.69
N MET A 135 5.23 6.33 19.69
CA MET A 135 6.10 6.82 20.77
C MET A 135 6.34 8.33 20.63
N LYS A 136 6.23 9.06 21.74
CA LYS A 136 6.53 10.51 21.79
C LYS A 136 7.97 10.83 21.42
N THR A 137 8.87 9.85 21.59
CA THR A 137 10.31 9.95 21.32
C THR A 137 10.69 9.67 19.87
N LEU A 138 9.74 9.34 18.99
CA LEU A 138 9.99 9.01 17.57
C LEU A 138 10.83 10.08 16.85
N SER A 139 10.63 11.35 17.18
CA SER A 139 11.39 12.47 16.59
C SER A 139 12.90 12.37 16.79
N ALA A 140 13.36 11.63 17.82
CA ALA A 140 14.78 11.38 18.07
C ALA A 140 15.45 10.49 17.01
N ILE A 141 14.66 9.75 16.22
CA ILE A 141 15.16 8.82 15.20
C ILE A 141 14.59 9.06 13.80
N ALA A 142 13.50 9.82 13.65
CA ALA A 142 12.73 9.91 12.41
C ALA A 142 13.50 10.39 11.15
N GLN A 143 14.61 11.09 11.32
CA GLN A 143 15.46 11.62 10.23
C GLN A 143 16.86 10.97 10.21
N LYS A 144 17.06 9.92 11.00
CA LYS A 144 18.34 9.20 11.05
C LYS A 144 18.31 8.03 10.09
N ASP A 145 19.44 7.82 9.40
CA ASP A 145 19.69 6.58 8.66
C ASP A 145 20.10 5.50 9.67
N LEU A 146 19.17 4.59 9.98
CA LEU A 146 19.33 3.55 10.98
C LEU A 146 19.20 2.17 10.35
N LYS A 147 20.04 1.24 10.79
CA LYS A 147 19.89 -0.17 10.51
C LYS A 147 18.66 -0.75 11.24
N PRO A 148 18.05 -1.83 10.74
CA PRO A 148 16.90 -2.45 11.39
C PRO A 148 17.11 -2.76 12.88
N ASN A 149 18.28 -3.26 13.27
CA ASN A 149 18.60 -3.55 14.67
C ASN A 149 18.65 -2.29 15.55
N GLU A 150 19.11 -1.15 15.02
CA GLU A 150 19.11 0.12 15.75
C GLU A 150 17.70 0.66 15.97
N VAL A 151 16.78 0.41 15.02
CA VAL A 151 15.36 0.71 15.20
C VAL A 151 14.72 -0.23 16.23
N ILE A 152 15.09 -1.51 16.24
CA ILE A 152 14.64 -2.47 17.27
C ILE A 152 15.10 -2.04 18.65
N ASP A 153 16.37 -1.65 18.80
CA ASP A 153 16.94 -1.17 20.06
C ASP A 153 16.21 0.07 20.60
N PHE A 154 15.66 0.90 19.72
CA PHE A 154 14.88 2.08 20.10
C PHE A 154 13.57 1.73 20.83
N PHE A 155 12.91 0.62 20.51
CA PHE A 155 11.60 0.26 21.11
C PHE A 155 11.60 -1.01 21.95
N LYS A 156 12.63 -1.88 21.88
CA LYS A 156 12.58 -3.24 22.48
C LYS A 156 12.37 -3.26 23.99
N ASN A 157 12.79 -2.21 24.69
CA ASN A 157 12.69 -2.09 26.14
C ASN A 157 11.43 -1.36 26.63
N GLU A 158 10.55 -0.95 25.71
CA GLU A 158 9.26 -0.36 26.08
C GLU A 158 8.33 -1.41 26.69
N THR A 159 7.52 -0.99 27.66
CA THR A 159 6.50 -1.86 28.27
C THR A 159 5.52 -2.33 27.18
N PRO A 160 5.28 -3.65 27.05
CA PRO A 160 4.27 -4.18 26.15
C PRO A 160 2.88 -3.59 26.45
N ASP A 161 2.10 -3.33 25.41
CA ASP A 161 0.75 -2.77 25.55
C ASP A 161 -0.27 -3.85 26.02
N PHE A 162 0.02 -5.13 25.81
CA PHE A 162 -0.79 -6.30 26.20
C PHE A 162 0.01 -7.61 26.04
N LEU A 163 -0.56 -8.75 26.47
CA LEU A 163 0.11 -10.05 26.34
C LEU A 163 0.06 -10.59 24.90
N PRO A 164 1.09 -11.30 24.42
CA PRO A 164 1.07 -11.89 23.08
C PRO A 164 -0.16 -12.80 22.87
N GLY A 165 -0.87 -12.61 21.77
CA GLY A 165 -2.08 -13.35 21.40
C GLY A 165 -3.39 -12.83 22.02
N GLU A 166 -3.34 -11.89 22.96
CA GLU A 166 -4.53 -11.43 23.70
C GLU A 166 -5.52 -10.67 22.81
N LYS A 167 -5.03 -9.80 21.92
CA LYS A 167 -5.85 -9.01 20.99
C LYS A 167 -5.07 -8.61 19.73
N PHE A 168 -5.81 -8.09 18.75
CA PHE A 168 -5.24 -7.43 17.58
C PHE A 168 -4.97 -5.96 17.87
N GLU A 169 -3.77 -5.49 17.54
CA GLU A 169 -3.44 -4.08 17.48
C GLU A 169 -2.40 -3.82 16.37
N TYR A 170 -2.77 -3.03 15.36
CA TYR A 170 -1.88 -2.67 14.27
C TYR A 170 -0.55 -2.11 14.78
N ASN A 171 0.55 -2.62 14.23
CA ASN A 171 1.87 -2.43 14.82
C ASN A 171 2.97 -2.36 13.75
N ASN A 172 3.74 -1.26 13.75
CA ASN A 172 4.87 -1.10 12.85
C ASN A 172 6.16 -1.75 13.37
N SER A 173 6.39 -1.76 14.69
CA SER A 173 7.55 -2.40 15.31
C SER A 173 7.65 -3.88 14.97
N GLY A 174 6.52 -4.59 14.97
CA GLY A 174 6.46 -5.99 14.60
C GLY A 174 6.92 -6.24 13.17
N TYR A 175 6.61 -5.34 12.23
CA TYR A 175 7.07 -5.45 10.84
C TYR A 175 8.52 -5.02 10.64
N ILE A 176 9.08 -4.17 11.51
CA ILE A 176 10.53 -3.94 11.57
C ILE A 176 11.24 -5.22 12.01
N ILE A 177 10.73 -5.91 13.04
CA ILE A 177 11.29 -7.20 13.46
C ILE A 177 11.20 -8.21 12.33
N LEU A 178 10.04 -8.36 11.68
CA LEU A 178 9.89 -9.28 10.54
C LEU A 178 10.87 -8.98 9.39
N GLY A 179 11.20 -7.71 9.14
CA GLY A 179 12.21 -7.36 8.14
C GLY A 179 13.65 -7.64 8.57
N TYR A 180 13.90 -7.80 9.87
CA TYR A 180 15.20 -8.18 10.43
C TYR A 180 15.44 -9.70 10.43
N LEU A 181 14.37 -10.50 10.60
CA LEU A 181 14.43 -11.98 10.58
C LEU A 181 14.86 -12.52 9.21
#